data_AF-A0A1Y4EWB5-F1
#
_entry.id   AF-A0A1Y4EWB5-F1
#
_cell.length_a   1.000
_cell.length_b   1.000
_cell.length_c   1.000
_cell.angle_alpha   90.00
_cell.angle_beta   90.00
_cell.angle_gamma   90.00
#
_symmetry.space_group_name_H-M   'P 1'
#
loop_
_entity.id
_entity.type
_entity.pdbx_description
1 polymer ?
#
loop_
_entity_poly.entity_id
_entity_poly.type
_entity_poly.pdbx_seq_one_letter_code
_entity_poly.pdbx_strand_id
1 'polypeptide(L)'
;MKKYLSLLLALLVALSCTSLAFAAEEDEEEISPEMKELGEYIMNHQAEAFDLAVEGYTCQSEKVEAELLTDGTVNVTEYWTYSCRNFEKMTKFERTLAKSEDYEISDIRVVMGSEELERFNSYEEIQAATESEGEKYPERKYTLDETDTGYEINAYLKNWNATTTIKVLYTVKGAVQFHNDIMEFNWELIGEDIPYEAGLLTGYVILPYGAQRDEVKAWTYDQEDYELVIESGELVGLTVNEVPANHAVDIRVTAPLYLFPDAADAYKTGQDAYMQILQKENDPDQDPAYTAREARKDQIIRIAAPVVLIGGAALVLIVSRIRRKKKA
;
A
#
# COMPACT_ATOMS: atom_id res chain seq x y z
N MET A 1 4.63 -13.42 18.75
CA MET A 1 4.23 -12.78 20.03
C MET A 1 2.84 -12.12 19.97
N LYS A 2 2.49 -11.36 18.92
CA LYS A 2 1.18 -10.66 18.79
C LYS A 2 -0.09 -11.56 18.94
N LYS A 3 -0.11 -12.79 18.40
CA LYS A 3 -1.25 -13.72 18.54
C LYS A 3 -1.50 -14.18 19.99
N TYR A 4 -0.45 -14.36 20.79
CA TYR A 4 -0.57 -14.78 22.18
C TYR A 4 -1.03 -13.64 23.09
N LEU A 5 -0.65 -12.40 22.75
CA LEU A 5 -1.08 -11.19 23.45
C LEU A 5 -2.58 -10.91 23.23
N SER A 6 -3.07 -11.09 21.99
CA SER A 6 -4.51 -10.98 21.66
C SER A 6 -5.36 -12.04 22.37
N LEU A 7 -4.86 -13.27 22.51
CA LEU A 7 -5.54 -14.32 23.27
C LEU A 7 -5.60 -14.02 24.77
N LEU A 8 -4.50 -13.47 25.33
CA LEU A 8 -4.43 -13.05 26.73
C LEU A 8 -5.41 -11.89 27.02
N LEU A 9 -5.52 -10.96 26.06
CA LEU A 9 -6.41 -9.79 26.11
C LEU A 9 -7.90 -10.21 26.08
N ALA A 10 -8.26 -11.15 25.21
CA ALA A 10 -9.61 -11.71 25.17
C ALA A 10 -9.96 -12.48 26.45
N LEU A 11 -8.98 -13.17 27.05
CA LEU A 11 -9.16 -13.86 28.32
C LEU A 11 -9.40 -12.87 29.47
N LEU A 12 -8.66 -11.76 29.51
CA LEU A 12 -8.79 -10.69 30.51
C LEU A 12 -10.15 -9.98 30.43
N VAL A 13 -10.65 -9.69 29.23
CA VAL A 13 -11.99 -9.11 29.02
C VAL A 13 -13.10 -10.09 29.41
N ALA A 14 -12.93 -11.38 29.12
CA ALA A 14 -13.90 -12.41 29.54
C ALA A 14 -13.95 -12.56 31.07
N LEU A 15 -12.79 -12.48 31.74
CA LEU A 15 -12.66 -12.54 33.20
C LEU A 15 -13.30 -11.32 33.89
N SER A 16 -13.19 -10.12 33.32
CA SER A 16 -13.80 -8.90 33.88
C SER A 16 -15.33 -8.86 33.77
N CYS A 17 -15.90 -9.43 32.70
CA CYS A 17 -17.35 -9.55 32.55
C CYS A 17 -17.94 -10.54 33.57
N THR A 18 -17.20 -11.59 33.94
CA THR A 18 -17.64 -12.53 34.98
C THR A 18 -17.52 -11.96 36.39
N SER A 19 -16.52 -11.12 36.69
CA SER A 19 -16.38 -10.52 38.03
C SER A 19 -17.42 -9.43 38.32
N LEU A 20 -17.80 -8.64 37.31
CA LEU A 20 -18.87 -7.63 37.43
C LEU A 20 -20.27 -8.25 37.55
N ALA A 21 -20.50 -9.40 36.91
CA ALA A 21 -21.76 -10.13 37.03
C ALA A 21 -21.94 -10.79 38.41
N PHE A 22 -20.85 -11.28 39.02
CA PHE A 22 -20.89 -11.84 40.38
C PHE A 22 -20.99 -10.78 41.48
N ALA A 23 -20.50 -9.56 41.26
CA ALA A 23 -20.59 -8.46 42.24
C ALA A 23 -21.96 -7.75 42.29
N ALA A 24 -22.88 -8.08 41.38
CA ALA A 24 -24.19 -7.44 41.29
C ALA A 24 -25.33 -8.27 41.94
N GLU A 25 -25.08 -9.50 42.37
CA GLU A 25 -26.12 -10.45 42.80
C GLU A 25 -26.03 -10.94 44.25
N GLU A 26 -24.96 -10.62 45.00
CA GLU A 26 -24.89 -10.92 46.44
C GLU A 26 -24.56 -9.65 47.25
N ASP A 27 -25.19 -9.57 48.42
CA ASP A 27 -25.22 -8.45 49.37
C ASP A 27 -23.87 -7.75 49.55
N GLU A 28 -23.90 -6.45 49.88
CA GLU A 28 -22.77 -5.54 50.16
C GLU A 28 -21.71 -6.15 51.10
N GLU A 29 -20.88 -7.06 50.59
CA GLU A 29 -19.64 -7.48 51.22
C GLU A 29 -18.55 -6.49 50.80
N GLU A 30 -17.97 -5.85 51.81
CA GLU A 30 -16.92 -4.86 51.70
C GLU A 30 -15.76 -5.44 50.86
N ILE A 31 -15.69 -5.03 49.60
CA ILE A 31 -14.69 -5.50 48.63
C ILE A 31 -13.30 -5.32 49.28
N SER A 32 -12.59 -6.44 49.47
CA SER A 32 -11.31 -6.41 50.18
C SER A 32 -10.32 -5.44 49.51
N PRO A 33 -9.41 -4.80 50.29
CA PRO A 33 -8.42 -3.87 49.75
C PRO A 33 -7.58 -4.47 48.61
N GLU A 34 -7.29 -5.77 48.69
CA GLU A 34 -6.53 -6.52 47.67
C GLU A 34 -7.32 -6.66 46.36
N MET A 35 -8.64 -6.86 46.42
CA MET A 35 -9.50 -6.91 45.23
C MET A 35 -9.69 -5.53 44.60
N LYS A 36 -9.66 -4.46 45.41
CA LYS A 36 -9.68 -3.08 44.91
C LYS A 36 -8.36 -2.71 44.23
N GLU A 37 -7.23 -3.09 44.81
CA GLU A 37 -5.90 -2.91 44.21
C GLU A 37 -5.73 -3.71 42.91
N LEU A 38 -6.25 -4.95 42.87
CA LEU A 38 -6.28 -5.75 41.65
C LEU A 38 -7.19 -5.12 40.58
N GLY A 39 -8.34 -4.58 40.99
CA GLY A 39 -9.24 -3.84 40.09
C GLY A 39 -8.60 -2.59 39.50
N GLU A 40 -7.93 -1.78 40.34
CA GLU A 40 -7.18 -0.59 39.89
C GLU A 40 -5.98 -0.97 39.01
N TYR A 41 -5.28 -2.07 39.33
CA TYR A 41 -4.20 -2.61 38.51
C TYR A 41 -4.71 -3.04 37.11
N ILE A 42 -5.81 -3.79 37.05
CA ILE A 42 -6.42 -4.21 35.77
C ILE A 42 -6.89 -2.99 34.97
N MET A 43 -7.54 -2.02 35.61
CA MET A 43 -8.02 -0.79 34.95
C MET A 43 -6.87 0.06 34.41
N ASN A 44 -5.80 0.25 35.17
CA ASN A 44 -4.63 1.01 34.72
C ASN A 44 -3.88 0.29 33.58
N HIS A 45 -3.75 -1.04 33.64
CA HIS A 45 -3.14 -1.80 32.55
C HIS A 45 -4.06 -1.94 31.34
N GLN A 46 -5.39 -1.83 31.50
CA GLN A 46 -6.33 -1.69 30.39
C GLN A 46 -6.23 -0.32 29.73
N ALA A 47 -6.07 0.77 30.51
CA ALA A 47 -5.83 2.11 29.98
C ALA A 47 -4.48 2.18 29.23
N GLU A 48 -3.40 1.64 29.79
CA GLU A 48 -2.11 1.53 29.10
C GLU A 48 -2.18 0.62 27.87
N ALA A 49 -2.99 -0.45 27.90
CA ALA A 49 -3.21 -1.32 26.73
C ALA A 49 -4.10 -0.68 25.65
N PHE A 50 -5.01 0.23 26.03
CA PHE A 50 -5.78 1.07 25.10
C PHE A 50 -4.88 2.15 24.47
N ASP A 51 -4.02 2.79 25.26
CA ASP A 51 -2.99 3.73 24.77
C ASP A 51 -1.97 3.05 23.84
N LEU A 52 -1.64 1.78 24.08
CA LEU A 52 -0.77 0.97 23.21
C LEU A 52 -1.47 0.42 21.97
N ALA A 53 -2.79 0.53 21.87
CA ALA A 53 -3.56 0.12 20.71
C ALA A 53 -3.71 1.31 19.75
N VAL A 54 -2.62 1.63 19.01
CA VAL A 54 -2.53 2.62 17.91
C VAL A 54 -3.76 3.54 17.81
N GLU A 55 -3.71 4.69 18.48
CA GLU A 55 -4.60 5.83 18.17
C GLU A 55 -4.46 6.15 16.67
N GLY A 56 -5.57 6.39 15.96
CA GLY A 56 -5.57 6.66 14.52
C GLY A 56 -6.51 5.79 13.66
N TYR A 57 -6.67 6.21 12.40
CA TYR A 57 -7.09 5.34 11.29
C TYR A 57 -5.85 4.95 10.47
N THR A 58 -5.79 3.69 10.01
CA THR A 58 -4.68 3.18 9.19
C THR A 58 -5.18 2.88 7.78
N CYS A 59 -4.42 3.29 6.76
CA CYS A 59 -4.61 2.75 5.42
C CYS A 59 -4.21 1.28 5.42
N GLN A 60 -5.17 0.39 5.14
CA GLN A 60 -4.89 -1.04 5.10
C GLN A 60 -4.31 -1.46 3.76
N SER A 61 -4.86 -0.92 2.68
CA SER A 61 -4.45 -1.27 1.34
C SER A 61 -4.81 -0.20 0.33
N GLU A 62 -3.94 -0.08 -0.65
CA GLU A 62 -4.10 0.72 -1.83
C GLU A 62 -4.14 -0.19 -3.04
N LYS A 63 -5.03 0.14 -3.98
CA LYS A 63 -5.06 -0.50 -5.28
C LYS A 63 -5.15 0.56 -6.36
N VAL A 64 -4.39 0.43 -7.43
CA VAL A 64 -4.43 1.32 -8.58
C VAL A 64 -4.64 0.49 -9.82
N GLU A 65 -5.66 0.82 -10.60
CA GLU A 65 -5.92 0.24 -11.92
C GLU A 65 -5.73 1.33 -12.97
N ALA A 66 -4.82 1.10 -13.92
CA ALA A 66 -4.60 1.94 -15.08
C ALA A 66 -5.03 1.16 -16.34
N GLU A 67 -6.20 1.50 -16.88
CA GLU A 67 -6.73 0.91 -18.11
C GLU A 67 -6.35 1.77 -19.32
N LEU A 68 -5.51 1.23 -20.18
CA LEU A 68 -5.03 1.88 -21.40
C LEU A 68 -6.00 1.59 -22.55
N LEU A 69 -6.54 2.65 -23.15
CA LEU A 69 -7.42 2.60 -24.32
C LEU A 69 -6.62 2.59 -25.62
N THR A 70 -7.26 2.22 -26.74
CA THR A 70 -6.61 2.08 -28.06
C THR A 70 -6.07 3.39 -28.64
N ASP A 71 -6.45 4.54 -28.07
CA ASP A 71 -5.96 5.87 -28.44
C ASP A 71 -4.83 6.39 -27.53
N GLY A 72 -4.46 5.62 -26.49
CA GLY A 72 -3.48 6.01 -25.49
C GLY A 72 -4.04 6.80 -24.30
N THR A 73 -5.35 7.05 -24.25
CA THR A 73 -6.01 7.55 -23.05
C THR A 73 -5.95 6.48 -21.96
N VAL A 74 -5.72 6.90 -20.71
CA VAL A 74 -5.66 6.02 -19.55
C VAL A 74 -6.82 6.35 -18.61
N ASN A 75 -7.67 5.38 -18.30
CA ASN A 75 -8.62 5.49 -17.20
C ASN A 75 -7.94 4.96 -15.94
N VAL A 76 -7.75 5.82 -14.95
CA VAL A 76 -7.16 5.44 -13.67
C VAL A 76 -8.25 5.34 -12.61
N THR A 77 -8.21 4.25 -11.84
CA THR A 77 -9.00 4.10 -10.62
C THR A 77 -8.08 3.75 -9.45
N GLU A 78 -7.98 4.67 -8.51
CA GLU A 78 -7.31 4.45 -7.23
C GLU A 78 -8.37 3.99 -6.20
N TYR A 79 -8.05 2.97 -5.41
CA TYR A 79 -8.87 2.43 -4.34
C TYR A 79 -8.12 2.57 -3.02
N TRP A 80 -8.65 3.38 -2.12
CA TRP A 80 -8.08 3.71 -0.82
C TRP A 80 -8.91 3.03 0.26
N THR A 81 -8.38 1.96 0.86
CA THR A 81 -9.10 1.18 1.88
C THR A 81 -8.55 1.46 3.27
N TYR A 82 -9.38 2.12 4.08
CA TYR A 82 -9.04 2.46 5.46
C TYR A 82 -9.79 1.56 6.43
N SER A 83 -9.10 1.14 7.50
CA SER A 83 -9.73 0.58 8.68
C SER A 83 -9.59 1.55 9.82
N CYS A 84 -10.72 2.08 10.28
CA CYS A 84 -10.78 2.81 11.54
C CYS A 84 -10.88 1.77 12.66
N ARG A 85 -9.91 1.73 13.58
CA ARG A 85 -10.03 0.94 14.82
C ARG A 85 -10.19 1.91 16.00
N ASN A 86 -10.68 1.40 17.12
CA ASN A 86 -10.71 2.10 18.41
C ASN A 86 -11.48 3.43 18.42
N PHE A 87 -12.65 3.48 17.76
CA PHE A 87 -13.61 4.56 17.88
C PHE A 87 -13.13 5.95 17.39
N GLU A 88 -12.02 6.02 16.65
CA GLU A 88 -11.68 7.25 15.94
C GLU A 88 -12.51 7.42 14.67
N LYS A 89 -12.92 8.67 14.43
CA LYS A 89 -13.78 9.05 13.33
C LYS A 89 -12.93 9.61 12.19
N MET A 90 -12.81 8.86 11.09
CA MET A 90 -12.30 9.44 9.86
C MET A 90 -13.39 10.33 9.26
N THR A 91 -13.12 11.63 9.25
CA THR A 91 -14.07 12.64 8.75
C THR A 91 -13.73 13.17 7.36
N LYS A 92 -12.49 12.96 6.93
CA LYS A 92 -11.93 13.54 5.71
C LYS A 92 -10.98 12.55 5.06
N PHE A 93 -11.02 12.50 3.74
CA PHE A 93 -10.01 11.88 2.88
C PHE A 93 -9.43 12.97 1.99
N GLU A 94 -8.11 12.99 1.88
CA GLU A 94 -7.35 13.99 1.14
C GLU A 94 -6.47 13.27 0.11
N ARG A 95 -6.48 13.77 -1.13
CA ARG A 95 -5.66 13.26 -2.21
C ARG A 95 -5.32 14.38 -3.19
N THR A 96 -4.07 14.44 -3.63
CA THR A 96 -3.63 15.43 -4.62
C THR A 96 -3.20 14.73 -5.88
N LEU A 97 -3.85 15.02 -7.01
CA LEU A 97 -3.37 14.55 -8.31
C LEU A 97 -2.43 15.60 -8.90
N ALA A 98 -1.15 15.27 -9.06
CA ALA A 98 -0.16 16.21 -9.57
C ALA A 98 -0.44 16.57 -11.05
N LYS A 99 -0.21 17.85 -11.40
CA LYS A 99 -0.19 18.28 -12.81
C LYS A 99 1.19 18.02 -13.41
N SER A 100 1.20 17.71 -14.70
CA SER A 100 2.41 17.65 -15.52
C SER A 100 2.21 18.43 -16.81
N GLU A 101 3.29 18.91 -17.42
CA GLU A 101 3.25 19.44 -18.78
C GLU A 101 3.13 18.30 -19.83
N ASP A 102 3.45 17.06 -19.43
CA ASP A 102 3.49 15.90 -20.32
C ASP A 102 2.10 15.24 -20.51
N TYR A 103 1.18 15.44 -19.57
CA TYR A 103 -0.15 14.83 -19.60
C TYR A 103 -1.24 15.74 -19.02
N GLU A 104 -2.47 15.48 -19.43
CA GLU A 104 -3.68 16.16 -18.94
C GLU A 104 -4.52 15.19 -18.11
N ILE A 105 -4.98 15.63 -16.94
CA ILE A 105 -5.93 14.90 -16.08
C ILE A 105 -7.32 15.52 -16.23
N SER A 106 -8.34 14.69 -16.44
CA SER A 106 -9.75 15.10 -16.54
C SER A 106 -10.71 14.12 -15.84
N ASP A 107 -12.01 14.45 -15.84
CA ASP A 107 -13.11 13.58 -15.41
C ASP A 107 -12.98 13.00 -13.99
N ILE A 108 -12.38 13.79 -13.08
CA ILE A 108 -12.13 13.41 -11.69
C ILE A 108 -13.46 13.23 -10.93
N ARG A 109 -13.67 12.02 -10.41
CA ARG A 109 -14.83 11.64 -9.60
C ARG A 109 -14.42 10.85 -8.37
N VAL A 110 -15.17 11.00 -7.29
CA VAL A 110 -14.96 10.27 -6.04
C VAL A 110 -16.15 9.37 -5.76
N VAL A 111 -15.90 8.11 -5.46
CA VAL A 111 -16.94 7.10 -5.16
C VAL A 111 -16.67 6.50 -3.79
N MET A 112 -17.71 6.35 -2.98
CA MET A 112 -17.62 5.66 -1.69
C MET A 112 -18.64 4.52 -1.63
N GLY A 113 -18.14 3.29 -1.52
CA GLY A 113 -18.96 2.09 -1.70
C GLY A 113 -19.45 1.97 -3.16
N SER A 114 -20.76 2.02 -3.37
CA SER A 114 -21.40 1.91 -4.69
C SER A 114 -21.95 3.22 -5.25
N GLU A 115 -21.80 4.34 -4.55
CA GLU A 115 -22.35 5.63 -4.99
C GLU A 115 -21.24 6.67 -5.16
N GLU A 116 -21.38 7.47 -6.21
CA GLU A 116 -20.57 8.66 -6.46
C GLU A 116 -20.92 9.73 -5.44
N LEU A 117 -19.89 10.40 -4.92
CA LEU A 117 -20.04 11.51 -3.99
C LEU A 117 -20.52 12.75 -4.72
N GLU A 118 -21.29 13.59 -4.05
CA GLU A 118 -21.72 14.87 -4.61
C GLU A 118 -20.56 15.87 -4.61
N ARG A 119 -20.25 16.44 -5.77
CA ARG A 119 -19.22 17.48 -5.92
C ARG A 119 -19.76 18.83 -5.50
N PHE A 120 -19.06 19.49 -4.58
CA PHE A 120 -19.24 20.90 -4.24
C PHE A 120 -18.15 21.75 -4.90
N ASN A 121 -18.50 22.98 -5.28
CA ASN A 121 -17.62 23.86 -6.02
C ASN A 121 -16.72 24.71 -5.11
N SER A 122 -17.01 24.76 -3.80
CA SER A 122 -16.19 25.52 -2.87
C SER A 122 -16.33 25.08 -1.42
N TYR A 123 -15.36 25.48 -0.60
CA TYR A 123 -15.41 25.29 0.84
C TYR A 123 -16.56 26.06 1.51
N GLU A 124 -17.01 27.18 0.93
CA GLU A 124 -18.19 27.90 1.41
C GLU A 124 -19.48 27.10 1.25
N GLU A 125 -19.64 26.33 0.17
CA GLU A 125 -20.78 25.41 0.01
C GLU A 125 -20.77 24.34 1.10
N ILE A 126 -19.58 23.86 1.50
CA ILE A 126 -19.42 22.92 2.63
C ILE A 126 -19.80 23.56 3.95
N GLN A 127 -19.34 24.79 4.22
CA GLN A 127 -19.70 25.51 5.45
C GLN A 127 -21.20 25.75 5.53
N ALA A 128 -21.83 26.18 4.43
CA ALA A 128 -23.27 26.40 4.38
C ALA A 128 -24.05 25.08 4.62
N ALA A 129 -23.61 23.97 4.03
CA ALA A 129 -24.20 22.66 4.29
C ALA A 129 -24.02 22.25 5.76
N THR A 130 -22.82 22.44 6.31
CA THR A 130 -22.47 22.18 7.72
C THR A 130 -23.39 22.93 8.68
N GLU A 131 -23.61 24.23 8.42
CA GLU A 131 -24.51 25.09 9.22
C GLU A 131 -25.98 24.66 9.12
N SER A 132 -26.43 24.25 7.92
CA SER A 132 -27.82 23.83 7.69
C SER A 132 -28.14 22.44 8.26
N GLU A 133 -27.19 21.52 8.17
CA GLU A 133 -27.32 20.12 8.62
C GLU A 133 -26.97 19.98 10.11
N GLY A 134 -26.38 21.01 10.73
CA GLY A 134 -25.95 21.02 12.13
C GLY A 134 -24.74 20.13 12.39
N GLU A 135 -23.96 19.80 11.36
CA GLU A 135 -22.93 18.76 11.36
C GLU A 135 -21.64 19.31 10.75
N LYS A 136 -20.50 19.18 11.47
CA LYS A 136 -19.21 19.81 11.10
C LYS A 136 -18.74 19.53 9.65
N TYR A 137 -19.15 18.40 9.07
CA TYR A 137 -18.87 18.04 7.69
C TYR A 137 -20.07 17.30 7.09
N PRO A 138 -20.59 17.72 5.93
CA PRO A 138 -21.66 17.02 5.25
C PRO A 138 -21.13 15.70 4.69
N GLU A 139 -21.83 14.61 4.97
CA GLU A 139 -21.39 13.27 4.59
C GLU A 139 -21.64 13.00 3.09
N ARG A 140 -20.77 12.20 2.46
CA ARG A 140 -20.88 11.77 1.05
C ARG A 140 -20.73 12.92 0.04
N LYS A 141 -19.94 13.93 0.38
CA LYS A 141 -19.63 15.08 -0.49
C LYS A 141 -18.12 15.22 -0.67
N TYR A 142 -17.69 15.88 -1.74
CA TYR A 142 -16.28 16.22 -1.93
C TYR A 142 -16.09 17.59 -2.60
N THR A 143 -14.96 18.25 -2.34
CA THR A 143 -14.48 19.36 -3.18
C THR A 143 -13.35 18.91 -4.07
N LEU A 144 -13.24 19.59 -5.21
CA LEU A 144 -12.15 19.45 -6.17
C LEU A 144 -11.65 20.85 -6.50
N ASP A 145 -10.51 21.18 -5.91
CA ASP A 145 -9.86 22.47 -6.03
C ASP A 145 -8.69 22.34 -7.03
N GLU A 146 -8.76 23.09 -8.12
CA GLU A 146 -7.67 23.13 -9.10
C GLU A 146 -6.63 24.17 -8.66
N THR A 147 -5.39 23.72 -8.51
CA THR A 147 -4.26 24.57 -8.13
C THR A 147 -3.25 24.64 -9.29
N ASP A 148 -2.21 25.45 -9.13
CA ASP A 148 -1.10 25.52 -10.09
C ASP A 148 -0.32 24.19 -10.17
N THR A 149 -0.31 23.41 -9.07
CA THR A 149 0.49 22.19 -8.93
C THR A 149 -0.30 20.90 -9.12
N GLY A 150 -1.63 20.96 -9.11
CA GLY A 150 -2.44 19.75 -9.14
C GLY A 150 -3.95 19.97 -8.99
N TYR A 151 -4.62 18.88 -8.63
CA TYR A 151 -6.02 18.84 -8.25
C TYR A 151 -6.12 18.32 -6.82
N GLU A 152 -6.59 19.16 -5.90
CA GLU A 152 -6.78 18.80 -4.50
C GLU A 152 -8.20 18.26 -4.29
N ILE A 153 -8.28 17.01 -3.84
CA ILE A 153 -9.51 16.30 -3.58
C ILE A 153 -9.70 16.21 -2.07
N ASN A 154 -10.82 16.73 -1.59
CA ASN A 154 -11.21 16.66 -0.19
C ASN A 154 -12.58 15.98 -0.09
N ALA A 155 -12.62 14.70 0.28
CA ALA A 155 -13.87 13.96 0.46
C ALA A 155 -14.27 13.89 1.93
N TYR A 156 -15.54 14.15 2.22
CA TYR A 156 -16.08 14.24 3.58
C TYR A 156 -16.98 13.04 3.86
N LEU A 157 -16.68 12.37 4.97
CA LEU A 157 -17.30 11.09 5.30
C LEU A 157 -17.47 10.94 6.82
N LYS A 158 -18.22 9.92 7.24
CA LYS A 158 -18.31 9.52 8.65
C LYS A 158 -18.02 8.02 8.72
N ASN A 159 -16.74 7.66 8.84
CA ASN A 159 -16.37 6.28 9.08
C ASN A 159 -16.00 6.10 10.55
N TRP A 160 -16.64 5.13 11.20
CA TRP A 160 -16.42 4.78 12.59
C TRP A 160 -16.39 3.27 12.74
N ASN A 161 -15.27 2.71 13.21
CA ASN A 161 -15.12 1.27 13.44
C ASN A 161 -15.49 0.37 12.26
N ALA A 162 -15.34 0.85 11.02
CA ALA A 162 -15.60 0.07 9.82
C ALA A 162 -14.45 0.21 8.82
N THR A 163 -14.36 -0.79 7.95
CA THR A 163 -13.53 -0.72 6.76
C THR A 163 -14.31 0.02 5.68
N THR A 164 -13.72 1.07 5.13
CA THR A 164 -14.29 1.86 4.03
C THR A 164 -13.31 1.96 2.90
N THR A 165 -13.80 1.75 1.68
CA THR A 165 -13.05 1.98 0.44
C THR A 165 -13.58 3.24 -0.24
N ILE A 166 -12.67 4.17 -0.48
CA ILE A 166 -12.89 5.37 -1.30
C ILE A 166 -12.22 5.10 -2.64
N LYS A 167 -12.88 5.45 -3.74
CA LYS A 167 -12.30 5.36 -5.07
C LYS A 167 -12.15 6.74 -5.67
N VAL A 168 -10.99 7.02 -6.25
CA VAL A 168 -10.75 8.22 -7.05
C VAL A 168 -10.60 7.76 -8.49
N LEU A 169 -11.48 8.23 -9.36
CA LEU A 169 -11.51 7.88 -10.78
C LEU A 169 -11.14 9.11 -11.58
N TYR A 170 -10.24 8.98 -12.55
CA TYR A 170 -9.86 10.07 -13.44
C TYR A 170 -9.34 9.54 -14.77
N THR A 171 -9.37 10.41 -15.78
CA THR A 171 -8.84 10.15 -17.11
C THR A 171 -7.51 10.86 -17.26
N VAL A 172 -6.51 10.21 -17.85
CA VAL A 172 -5.22 10.80 -18.18
C VAL A 172 -4.96 10.69 -19.67
N LYS A 173 -4.65 11.81 -20.32
CA LYS A 173 -4.25 11.87 -21.73
C LYS A 173 -2.80 12.29 -21.86
N GLY A 174 -2.04 11.60 -22.71
CA GLY A 174 -0.61 11.86 -22.90
C GLY A 174 0.32 11.11 -21.95
N ALA A 175 -0.20 10.38 -20.97
CA ALA A 175 0.60 9.50 -20.10
C ALA A 175 1.27 8.33 -20.84
N VAL A 176 0.74 7.97 -22.01
CA VAL A 176 1.31 6.94 -22.88
C VAL A 176 2.14 7.60 -23.98
N GLN A 177 3.43 7.25 -24.04
CA GLN A 177 4.32 7.69 -25.10
C GLN A 177 4.38 6.63 -26.21
N PHE A 178 4.29 7.09 -27.45
CA PHE A 178 4.42 6.23 -28.62
C PHE A 178 5.76 6.47 -29.30
N HIS A 179 6.68 5.53 -29.13
CA HIS A 179 7.92 5.50 -29.87
C HIS A 179 7.70 4.88 -31.25
N ASN A 180 8.69 4.96 -32.13
CA ASN A 180 8.60 4.35 -33.46
C ASN A 180 8.55 2.81 -33.39
N ASP A 181 9.08 2.22 -32.32
CA ASP A 181 9.30 0.79 -32.15
C ASP A 181 8.49 0.16 -30.99
N ILE A 182 8.01 0.95 -30.03
CA ILE A 182 7.30 0.45 -28.85
C ILE A 182 6.36 1.50 -28.23
N MET A 183 5.30 1.06 -27.57
CA MET A 183 4.53 1.90 -26.64
C MET A 183 5.21 1.88 -25.28
N GLU A 184 5.27 3.03 -24.61
CA GLU A 184 5.72 3.16 -23.22
C GLU A 184 4.65 3.80 -22.35
N PHE A 185 4.35 3.17 -21.22
CA PHE A 185 3.61 3.74 -20.11
C PHE A 185 4.50 3.71 -18.87
N ASN A 186 4.79 4.88 -18.31
CA ASN A 186 5.57 5.03 -17.08
C ASN A 186 4.77 5.87 -16.10
N TRP A 187 4.39 5.27 -14.97
CA TRP A 187 3.41 5.88 -14.08
C TRP A 187 3.73 5.65 -12.61
N GLU A 188 3.66 6.73 -11.84
CA GLU A 188 3.71 6.71 -10.37
C GLU A 188 2.34 6.27 -9.86
N LEU A 189 2.24 5.03 -9.36
CA LEU A 189 0.99 4.49 -8.82
C LEU A 189 0.60 5.22 -7.53
N ILE A 190 1.60 5.51 -6.69
CA ILE A 190 1.49 6.30 -5.47
C ILE A 190 2.76 7.14 -5.32
N GLY A 191 2.62 8.37 -4.84
CA GLY A 191 3.73 9.32 -4.73
C GLY A 191 4.25 9.51 -3.31
N GLU A 192 5.32 10.29 -3.20
CA GLU A 192 5.89 10.70 -1.91
C GLU A 192 4.98 11.64 -1.10
N ASP A 193 3.87 12.11 -1.67
CA ASP A 193 2.88 12.95 -1.00
C ASP A 193 2.00 12.20 0.01
N ILE A 194 2.05 10.86 0.02
CA ILE A 194 1.26 10.01 0.91
C ILE A 194 1.93 9.90 2.29
N PRO A 195 1.40 10.53 3.36
CA PRO A 195 2.12 10.71 4.62
C PRO A 195 2.00 9.52 5.59
N TYR A 196 1.45 8.40 5.14
CA TYR A 196 1.19 7.23 5.97
C TYR A 196 1.70 5.95 5.29
N GLU A 197 1.97 4.94 6.12
CA GLU A 197 2.34 3.60 5.66
C GLU A 197 1.10 2.89 5.08
N ALA A 198 1.25 2.30 3.89
CA ALA A 198 0.23 1.46 3.28
C ALA A 198 0.58 -0.01 3.49
N GLY A 199 -0.29 -0.77 4.15
CA GLY A 199 0.02 -2.18 4.46
C GLY A 199 0.18 -3.08 3.23
N LEU A 200 -0.53 -2.78 2.14
CA LEU A 200 -0.46 -3.51 0.86
C LEU A 200 -0.77 -2.55 -0.29
N LEU A 201 0.11 -2.45 -1.27
CA LEU A 201 -0.17 -1.80 -2.54
C LEU A 201 -0.34 -2.86 -3.64
N THR A 202 -1.39 -2.72 -4.45
CA THR A 202 -1.56 -3.51 -5.68
C THR A 202 -1.74 -2.59 -6.88
N GLY A 203 -0.92 -2.77 -7.91
CA GLY A 203 -1.01 -2.03 -9.18
C GLY A 203 -1.43 -2.96 -10.30
N TYR A 204 -2.32 -2.49 -11.18
CA TYR A 204 -2.69 -3.19 -12.39
C TYR A 204 -2.61 -2.26 -13.58
N VAL A 205 -1.83 -2.65 -14.59
CA VAL A 205 -1.84 -2.00 -15.91
C VAL A 205 -2.55 -2.93 -16.87
N ILE A 206 -3.68 -2.45 -17.40
CA ILE A 206 -4.59 -3.20 -18.27
C ILE A 206 -4.40 -2.65 -19.68
N LEU A 207 -3.83 -3.46 -20.57
CA LEU A 207 -3.55 -3.13 -21.97
C LEU A 207 -4.72 -3.52 -22.87
N PRO A 208 -4.87 -2.90 -24.06
CA PRO A 208 -5.79 -3.38 -25.08
C PRO A 208 -5.53 -4.85 -25.45
N TYR A 209 -6.60 -5.56 -25.80
CA TYR A 209 -6.54 -6.95 -26.23
C TYR A 209 -5.68 -7.14 -27.49
N GLY A 210 -4.82 -8.17 -27.49
CA GLY A 210 -4.20 -8.66 -28.72
C GLY A 210 -2.73 -9.05 -28.64
N ALA A 211 -2.01 -8.63 -27.59
CA ALA A 211 -0.60 -8.97 -27.45
C ALA A 211 -0.39 -10.36 -26.86
N GLN A 212 0.75 -10.96 -27.19
CA GLN A 212 1.28 -12.11 -26.46
C GLN A 212 2.04 -11.65 -25.22
N ARG A 213 2.07 -12.51 -24.20
CA ARG A 213 2.72 -12.22 -22.91
C ARG A 213 4.20 -11.83 -23.05
N ASP A 214 4.91 -12.43 -24.01
CA ASP A 214 6.34 -12.19 -24.26
C ASP A 214 6.62 -10.92 -25.05
N GLU A 215 5.60 -10.31 -25.67
CA GLU A 215 5.68 -9.00 -26.31
C GLU A 215 5.54 -7.84 -25.30
N VAL A 216 5.05 -8.13 -24.09
CA VAL A 216 4.98 -7.17 -22.99
C VAL A 216 6.26 -7.24 -22.15
N LYS A 217 6.69 -6.07 -21.66
CA LYS A 217 7.73 -5.95 -20.63
C LYS A 217 7.25 -4.99 -19.56
N ALA A 218 7.68 -5.24 -18.33
CA ALA A 218 7.34 -4.41 -17.20
C ALA A 218 8.50 -4.36 -16.21
N TRP A 219 8.61 -3.23 -15.51
CA TRP A 219 9.65 -2.95 -14.54
C TRP A 219 9.13 -2.10 -13.38
N THR A 220 9.78 -2.23 -12.23
CA THR A 220 9.63 -1.42 -11.01
C THR A 220 10.89 -1.62 -10.16
N TYR A 221 11.32 -0.62 -9.40
CA TYR A 221 12.51 -0.72 -8.54
C TYR A 221 12.35 -0.03 -7.21
N ASP A 222 11.17 0.46 -6.86
CA ASP A 222 11.09 1.42 -5.75
C ASP A 222 11.23 0.75 -4.38
N GLN A 223 11.13 -0.59 -4.32
CA GLN A 223 11.18 -1.36 -3.08
C GLN A 223 11.97 -2.66 -3.22
N GLU A 224 12.43 -3.21 -2.08
CA GLU A 224 13.05 -4.54 -2.06
C GLU A 224 12.03 -5.70 -2.14
N ASP A 225 10.84 -5.51 -1.57
CA ASP A 225 9.82 -6.55 -1.38
C ASP A 225 8.59 -6.31 -2.26
N TYR A 226 8.79 -6.47 -3.57
CA TYR A 226 7.71 -6.45 -4.55
C TYR A 226 7.62 -7.75 -5.35
N GLU A 227 6.44 -8.01 -5.89
CA GLU A 227 6.17 -9.03 -6.89
C GLU A 227 5.57 -8.36 -8.13
N LEU A 228 6.29 -8.43 -9.26
CA LEU A 228 5.83 -7.94 -10.55
C LEU A 228 5.60 -9.12 -11.49
N VAL A 229 4.37 -9.24 -12.00
CA VAL A 229 3.94 -10.35 -12.85
C VAL A 229 3.23 -9.83 -14.08
N ILE A 230 3.75 -10.17 -15.25
CA ILE A 230 2.99 -10.08 -16.51
C ILE A 230 2.08 -11.31 -16.53
N GLU A 231 0.79 -11.16 -16.21
CA GLU A 231 -0.16 -12.27 -16.14
C GLU A 231 -0.57 -12.76 -17.53
N SER A 232 -0.76 -11.82 -18.45
CA SER A 232 -1.11 -12.05 -19.86
C SER A 232 -0.54 -10.93 -20.74
N GLY A 233 -0.80 -10.96 -22.05
CA GLY A 233 -0.49 -9.81 -22.91
C GLY A 233 -1.37 -8.57 -22.65
N GLU A 234 -2.38 -8.69 -21.78
CA GLU A 234 -3.34 -7.63 -21.44
C GLU A 234 -3.18 -7.12 -20.00
N LEU A 235 -2.47 -7.86 -19.14
CA LEU A 235 -2.48 -7.57 -17.71
C LEU A 235 -1.09 -7.69 -17.10
N VAL A 236 -0.62 -6.59 -16.54
CA VAL A 236 0.56 -6.53 -15.67
C VAL A 236 0.09 -6.23 -14.26
N GLY A 237 0.44 -7.09 -13.32
CA GLY A 237 0.16 -6.94 -11.90
C GLY A 237 1.43 -6.64 -11.10
N LEU A 238 1.34 -5.68 -10.18
CA LEU A 238 2.36 -5.36 -9.19
C LEU A 238 1.75 -5.53 -7.80
N THR A 239 2.49 -6.16 -6.89
CA THR A 239 2.17 -6.22 -5.47
C THR A 239 3.39 -5.77 -4.66
N VAL A 240 3.19 -4.83 -3.73
CA VAL A 240 4.21 -4.39 -2.78
C VAL A 240 3.66 -4.56 -1.37
N ASN A 241 4.37 -5.29 -0.54
CA ASN A 241 4.02 -5.41 0.87
C ASN A 241 4.61 -4.21 1.62
N GLU A 242 3.80 -3.55 2.45
CA GLU A 242 4.24 -2.45 3.31
C GLU A 242 4.98 -1.33 2.54
N VAL A 243 4.24 -0.36 2.00
CA VAL A 243 4.84 0.87 1.47
C VAL A 243 5.07 1.85 2.61
N PRO A 244 6.32 2.28 2.88
CA PRO A 244 6.62 3.30 3.88
C PRO A 244 5.92 4.63 3.57
N ALA A 245 5.65 5.41 4.60
CA ALA A 245 5.16 6.78 4.43
C ALA A 245 6.14 7.63 3.59
N ASN A 246 5.59 8.45 2.70
CA ASN A 246 6.30 9.35 1.78
C ASN A 246 7.25 8.63 0.83
N HIS A 247 6.81 7.50 0.27
CA HIS A 247 7.61 6.71 -0.65
C HIS A 247 6.84 6.46 -1.94
N ALA A 248 7.43 6.83 -3.09
CA ALA A 248 6.82 6.62 -4.39
C ALA A 248 6.94 5.16 -4.85
N VAL A 249 5.94 4.67 -5.58
CA VAL A 249 6.02 3.37 -6.27
C VAL A 249 5.58 3.54 -7.71
N ASP A 250 6.51 3.30 -8.61
CA ASP A 250 6.36 3.43 -10.05
C ASP A 250 6.19 2.07 -10.71
N ILE A 251 5.50 2.09 -11.85
CA ILE A 251 5.48 0.98 -12.79
C ILE A 251 5.74 1.48 -14.20
N ARG A 252 6.67 0.81 -14.88
CA ARG A 252 6.94 1.03 -16.30
C ARG A 252 6.51 -0.19 -17.08
N VAL A 253 5.69 0.00 -18.11
CA VAL A 253 5.20 -1.05 -19.00
C VAL A 253 5.47 -0.66 -20.44
N THR A 254 5.95 -1.61 -21.24
CA THR A 254 6.04 -1.45 -22.69
C THR A 254 5.29 -2.56 -23.40
N ALA A 255 4.60 -2.21 -24.50
CA ALA A 255 3.87 -3.18 -25.32
C ALA A 255 3.90 -2.80 -26.82
N PRO A 256 3.47 -3.70 -27.72
CA PRO A 256 3.46 -3.43 -29.16
C PRO A 256 2.55 -2.26 -29.56
N LEU A 257 3.01 -1.48 -30.53
CA LEU A 257 2.25 -0.34 -31.08
C LEU A 257 0.92 -0.74 -31.74
N TYR A 258 0.81 -1.97 -32.25
CA TYR A 258 -0.42 -2.41 -32.93
C TYR A 258 -1.63 -2.53 -31.99
N LEU A 259 -1.41 -2.52 -30.67
CA LEU A 259 -2.49 -2.44 -29.67
C LEU A 259 -3.18 -1.08 -29.65
N PHE A 260 -2.53 -0.04 -30.20
CA PHE A 260 -2.96 1.35 -30.14
C PHE A 260 -3.17 1.94 -31.54
N PRO A 261 -4.11 1.39 -32.34
CA PRO A 261 -4.33 1.84 -33.72
C PRO A 261 -4.83 3.29 -33.81
N ASP A 262 -5.42 3.82 -32.74
CA ASP A 262 -6.02 5.15 -32.68
C ASP A 262 -5.12 6.18 -31.97
N ALA A 263 -3.86 5.83 -31.70
CA ALA A 263 -2.92 6.69 -31.00
C ALA A 263 -2.77 8.06 -31.67
N ALA A 264 -2.98 9.13 -30.91
CA ALA A 264 -2.88 10.48 -31.40
C ALA A 264 -1.43 10.85 -31.78
N ASP A 265 -1.26 11.53 -32.92
CA ASP A 265 0.07 11.95 -33.39
C ASP A 265 0.80 12.86 -32.39
N ALA A 266 0.08 13.59 -31.54
CA ALA A 266 0.64 14.48 -30.52
C ALA A 266 1.46 13.72 -29.46
N TYR A 267 1.22 12.42 -29.27
CA TYR A 267 1.91 11.59 -28.28
C TYR A 267 3.01 10.71 -28.90
N LYS A 268 3.29 10.90 -30.20
CA LYS A 268 4.40 10.23 -30.89
C LYS A 268 5.70 10.98 -30.64
N THR A 269 6.69 10.27 -30.13
CA THR A 269 8.02 10.84 -29.85
C THR A 269 8.89 10.99 -31.10
N GLY A 270 8.60 10.21 -32.15
CA GLY A 270 9.36 10.21 -33.41
C GLY A 270 10.75 9.58 -33.31
N GLN A 271 11.06 8.91 -32.20
CA GLN A 271 12.33 8.22 -31.96
C GLN A 271 12.08 6.74 -31.62
N ASP A 272 13.08 5.90 -31.88
CA ASP A 272 13.13 4.52 -31.38
C ASP A 272 13.61 4.55 -29.93
N ALA A 273 12.97 3.80 -29.03
CA ALA A 273 13.31 3.83 -27.60
C ALA A 273 13.47 2.45 -26.96
N TYR A 274 12.97 1.37 -27.57
CA TYR A 274 12.90 0.06 -26.92
C TYR A 274 14.25 -0.41 -26.39
N MET A 275 15.31 -0.30 -27.20
CA MET A 275 16.66 -0.72 -26.78
C MET A 275 17.24 0.15 -25.65
N GLN A 276 16.91 1.44 -25.62
CA GLN A 276 17.38 2.36 -24.59
C GLN A 276 16.68 2.08 -23.25
N ILE A 277 15.36 1.87 -23.30
CA ILE A 277 14.56 1.43 -22.14
C ILE A 277 15.13 0.10 -21.65
N LEU A 278 15.23 -0.92 -22.51
CA LEU A 278 15.73 -2.23 -22.12
C LEU A 278 17.12 -2.18 -21.48
N GLN A 279 18.01 -1.32 -21.97
CA GLN A 279 19.34 -1.15 -21.38
C GLN A 279 19.29 -0.47 -20.01
N LYS A 280 18.51 0.62 -19.88
CA LYS A 280 18.34 1.35 -18.62
C LYS A 280 17.72 0.46 -17.54
N GLU A 281 16.67 -0.26 -17.92
CA GLU A 281 15.85 -1.05 -17.00
C GLU A 281 16.53 -2.37 -16.58
N ASN A 282 17.42 -2.94 -17.40
CA ASN A 282 18.19 -4.12 -16.98
C ASN A 282 19.55 -3.78 -16.34
N ASP A 283 19.78 -2.52 -15.98
CA ASP A 283 20.97 -2.12 -15.23
C ASP A 283 20.85 -2.58 -13.77
N PRO A 284 21.70 -3.50 -13.27
CA PRO A 284 21.58 -4.03 -11.92
C PRO A 284 21.75 -2.98 -10.82
N ASP A 285 22.39 -1.84 -11.13
CA ASP A 285 22.59 -0.74 -10.18
C ASP A 285 21.29 0.06 -9.92
N GLN A 286 20.25 -0.14 -10.73
CA GLN A 286 18.94 0.49 -10.56
C GLN A 286 18.01 -0.30 -9.62
N ASP A 287 18.26 -1.60 -9.39
CA ASP A 287 17.37 -2.48 -8.63
C ASP A 287 17.82 -2.66 -7.17
N PRO A 288 17.19 -2.00 -6.18
CA PRO A 288 17.52 -2.20 -4.77
C PRO A 288 17.26 -3.64 -4.32
N ALA A 289 16.28 -4.35 -4.90
CA ALA A 289 16.07 -5.75 -4.62
C ALA A 289 17.26 -6.60 -5.10
N TYR A 290 17.85 -6.28 -6.26
CA TYR A 290 19.09 -6.90 -6.74
C TYR A 290 20.26 -6.64 -5.77
N THR A 291 20.50 -5.37 -5.41
CA THR A 291 21.59 -5.02 -4.48
C THR A 291 21.44 -5.70 -3.12
N ALA A 292 20.21 -5.78 -2.59
CA ALA A 292 19.91 -6.46 -1.35
C ALA A 292 20.06 -7.98 -1.45
N ARG A 293 19.67 -8.60 -2.56
CA ARG A 293 19.91 -10.04 -2.83
C ARG A 293 21.41 -10.35 -2.86
N GLU A 294 22.23 -9.52 -3.47
CA GLU A 294 23.69 -9.66 -3.48
C GLU A 294 24.28 -9.47 -2.07
N ALA A 295 23.85 -8.44 -1.33
CA ALA A 295 24.28 -8.23 0.06
C ALA A 295 23.92 -9.41 0.98
N ARG A 296 22.75 -10.02 0.80
CA ARG A 296 22.33 -11.24 1.53
C ARG A 296 23.21 -12.44 1.20
N LYS A 297 23.61 -12.63 -0.06
CA LYS A 297 24.56 -13.71 -0.45
C LYS A 297 25.90 -13.54 0.26
N ASP A 298 26.43 -12.32 0.32
CA ASP A 298 27.69 -12.01 1.00
C ASP A 298 27.64 -12.30 2.51
N GLN A 299 26.52 -11.98 3.17
CA GLN A 299 26.32 -12.33 4.58
C GLN A 299 26.28 -13.84 4.81
N ILE A 300 25.57 -14.59 3.96
CA ILE A 300 25.52 -16.07 4.05
C ILE A 300 26.92 -16.67 3.87
N ILE A 301 27.70 -16.19 2.90
CA ILE A 301 29.08 -16.67 2.68
C ILE A 301 29.96 -16.39 3.90
N ARG A 302 29.86 -15.20 4.50
CA ARG A 302 30.61 -14.82 5.71
C ARG A 302 30.30 -15.70 6.92
N ILE A 303 29.06 -16.17 7.07
CA ILE A 303 28.64 -17.03 8.20
C ILE A 303 28.93 -18.51 7.91
N ALA A 304 28.65 -18.99 6.70
CA ALA A 304 28.79 -20.40 6.34
C ALA A 304 30.26 -20.85 6.26
N ALA A 305 31.14 -20.01 5.72
CA ALA A 305 32.57 -20.35 5.56
C ALA A 305 33.28 -20.71 6.89
N PRO A 306 33.18 -19.93 7.98
CA PRO A 306 33.80 -20.29 9.26
C PRO A 306 33.15 -21.52 9.91
N VAL A 307 31.83 -21.71 9.78
CA VAL A 307 31.14 -22.89 10.35
C VAL A 307 31.61 -24.19 9.69
N VAL A 308 31.75 -24.21 8.36
CA VAL A 308 32.27 -25.37 7.63
C VAL A 308 33.74 -25.63 7.98
N LEU A 309 34.56 -24.59 8.13
CA LEU A 309 35.97 -24.73 8.54
C LEU A 309 36.11 -25.30 9.96
N ILE A 310 35.32 -24.79 10.92
CA ILE A 310 35.34 -25.26 12.31
C ILE A 310 34.82 -26.70 12.39
N GLY A 311 33.72 -27.01 11.68
CA GLY A 311 33.18 -28.36 11.60
C GLY A 311 34.16 -29.36 10.99
N GLY A 312 34.84 -28.98 9.90
CA GLY A 312 35.88 -29.79 9.26
C GLY A 312 37.07 -30.06 10.19
N ALA A 313 37.55 -29.04 10.91
CA ALA A 313 38.65 -29.18 11.86
C ALA A 313 38.28 -30.11 13.05
N ALA A 314 37.07 -29.98 13.59
CA ALA A 314 36.57 -30.86 14.65
C ALA A 314 36.50 -32.33 14.20
N LEU A 315 36.05 -32.56 12.96
CA LEU A 315 35.93 -33.90 12.39
C LEU A 315 37.31 -34.55 12.19
N VAL A 316 38.31 -33.79 11.73
CA VAL A 316 39.71 -34.25 11.65
C VAL A 316 40.26 -34.59 13.04
N LEU A 317 39.96 -33.80 14.07
CA LEU A 317 40.38 -34.08 15.45
C LEU A 317 39.72 -35.35 16.02
N ILE A 318 38.44 -35.59 15.72
CA ILE A 318 37.74 -36.81 16.12
C ILE A 318 38.34 -38.03 15.42
N VAL A 319 38.52 -37.98 14.10
CA VAL A 319 39.10 -39.08 13.32
C VAL A 319 40.53 -39.40 13.76
N SER A 320 41.35 -38.37 14.03
CA SER A 320 42.71 -38.56 14.52
C SER A 320 42.76 -39.17 15.93
N ARG A 321 41.85 -38.80 16.83
CA ARG A 321 41.69 -39.46 18.15
C ARG A 321 41.28 -40.93 18.03
N ILE A 322 40.32 -41.25 17.16
CA ILE A 322 39.86 -42.63 16.94
C ILE A 322 41.01 -43.49 16.38
N ARG A 323 41.80 -42.95 15.42
CA ARG A 323 42.96 -43.64 14.87
C ARG A 323 44.07 -43.88 15.91
N ARG A 324 44.32 -42.93 16.82
CA ARG A 324 45.28 -43.12 17.92
C ARG A 324 44.85 -44.21 18.89
N LYS A 325 43.57 -44.30 19.24
CA LYS A 325 43.03 -45.37 20.12
C LYS A 325 43.11 -46.77 19.52
N LYS A 326 43.17 -46.93 18.19
CA LYS A 326 43.35 -48.23 17.53
C LYS A 326 44.81 -48.70 17.42
N LYS A 327 45.79 -47.82 17.73
CA LYS A 327 47.23 -48.13 17.67
C LYS A 327 47.88 -48.34 19.04
N ALA A 328 47.15 -48.11 20.13
CA ALA A 328 47.54 -48.44 21.50
C ALA A 328 46.82 -49.73 21.92
#